data_AF-A0A9X1UJQ4-F1
#
_entry.id   AF-A0A9X1UJQ4-F1
#
_cell.length_a   1.000
_cell.length_b   1.000
_cell.length_c   1.000
_cell.angle_alpha   90.00
_cell.angle_beta   90.00
_cell.angle_gamma   90.00
#
_symmetry.space_group_name_H-M   'P 1'
#
loop_
_entity.id
_entity.type
_entity.pdbx_description
1 polymer ?
#
loop_
_entity_poly.entity_id
_entity_poly.type
_entity_poly.pdbx_seq_one_letter_code
_entity_poly.pdbx_strand_id
1 'polypeptide(L)' 'MASAENSLRLLVEKWLAPTPATPVRVTRFTRTRSKRRRYVRVEAVGPAGSLAIFFFRHDDGTWRVFPAESERAAMSVS' A
#
# COMPACT_ATOMS: atom_id res chain seq x y z
N MET A 1 -5.98 -16.46 8.44
CA MET A 1 -4.55 -16.48 8.04
C MET A 1 -4.47 -15.74 6.71
N ALA A 2 -3.70 -14.66 6.59
CA ALA A 2 -3.52 -14.02 5.29
C ALA A 2 -2.85 -15.04 4.37
N SER A 3 -3.48 -15.38 3.23
CA SER A 3 -2.79 -16.16 2.20
C SER A 3 -1.52 -15.41 1.82
N ALA A 4 -0.41 -16.13 1.60
CA ALA A 4 0.88 -15.51 1.30
C ALA A 4 0.77 -14.46 0.18
N GLU A 5 -0.12 -14.71 -0.78
CA GLU A 5 -0.54 -13.88 -1.92
C GLU A 5 -0.91 -12.43 -1.57
N ASN A 6 -1.35 -12.17 -0.33
CA ASN A 6 -1.76 -10.84 0.12
C ASN A 6 -0.84 -10.27 1.22
N SER A 7 0.39 -10.79 1.33
CA SER A 7 1.43 -10.18 2.16
C SER A 7 1.92 -8.87 1.54
N LEU A 8 2.37 -7.94 2.39
CA LEU A 8 2.94 -6.66 1.93
C LEU A 8 4.13 -6.90 0.99
N ARG A 9 4.96 -7.90 1.30
CA ARG A 9 6.15 -8.22 0.51
C ARG A 9 5.79 -8.62 -0.93
N LEU A 10 4.86 -9.56 -1.12
CA LEU A 10 4.46 -9.97 -2.46
C LEU A 10 3.82 -8.84 -3.26
N LEU A 11 3.06 -7.96 -2.61
CA LEU A 11 2.51 -6.79 -3.29
C LEU A 11 3.59 -5.77 -3.67
N VAL A 12 4.59 -5.54 -2.81
CA VAL A 12 5.74 -4.70 -3.15
C VAL A 12 6.50 -5.28 -4.34
N GLU A 13 6.76 -6.58 -4.35
CA GLU A 13 7.41 -7.26 -5.47
C GLU A 13 6.58 -7.15 -6.76
N LYS A 14 5.27 -7.38 -6.68
CA LYS A 14 4.34 -7.31 -7.83
C LYS A 14 4.26 -5.91 -8.44
N TRP A 15 4.16 -4.88 -7.62
CA TRP A 15 3.85 -3.52 -8.09
C TRP A 15 5.07 -2.64 -8.32
N LEU A 16 6.15 -2.85 -7.55
CA LEU A 16 7.36 -2.01 -7.63
C LEU A 16 8.55 -2.72 -8.27
N ALA A 17 8.48 -4.04 -8.47
CA ALA A 17 9.54 -4.87 -9.05
C ALA A 17 10.96 -4.45 -8.60
N PRO A 18 11.27 -4.54 -7.29
CA PRO A 18 12.53 -4.04 -6.75
C PRO A 18 13.73 -4.68 -7.44
N THR A 19 14.71 -3.87 -7.84
CA THR A 19 15.98 -4.33 -8.39
C THR A 19 17.15 -3.64 -7.67
N PRO A 20 18.40 -4.09 -7.83
CA PRO A 20 19.55 -3.36 -7.27
C PRO A 20 19.65 -1.90 -7.76
N ALA A 21 19.22 -1.61 -8.99
CA ALA A 21 19.20 -0.26 -9.54
C ALA A 21 17.99 0.58 -9.08
N THR A 22 16.94 -0.08 -8.59
CA THR A 22 15.71 0.56 -8.11
C THR A 22 15.30 -0.03 -6.76
N PRO A 23 16.02 0.33 -5.67
CA PRO A 23 15.70 -0.16 -4.34
C PRO A 23 14.37 0.40 -3.84
N VAL A 24 13.66 -0.39 -3.04
CA VAL A 24 12.43 0.02 -2.36
C VAL A 24 12.65 0.38 -0.90
N ARG A 25 11.94 1.40 -0.41
CA ARG A 25 11.99 1.87 0.98
C ARG A 25 10.58 2.14 1.50
N VAL A 26 10.33 1.77 2.75
CA VAL A 26 9.12 2.21 3.45
C VAL A 26 9.37 3.63 3.96
N THR A 27 8.69 4.63 3.41
CA THR A 27 8.91 6.04 3.79
C THR A 27 7.82 6.62 4.66
N ARG A 28 6.69 5.91 4.79
CA ARG A 28 5.68 6.24 5.80
C ARG A 28 5.04 4.98 6.33
N PHE A 29 4.84 4.94 7.64
CA PHE A 29 4.04 3.93 8.33
C PHE A 29 3.12 4.65 9.31
N THR A 30 1.80 4.56 9.13
CA THR A 30 0.86 5.29 9.98
C THR A 30 -0.51 4.62 10.05
N ARG A 31 -1.48 5.29 10.68
CA ARG A 31 -2.86 4.88 10.86
C ARG A 31 -3.82 5.95 10.33
N THR A 32 -4.92 5.56 9.70
CA THR A 32 -5.97 6.51 9.31
C THR A 32 -6.65 7.09 10.55
N ARG A 33 -7.03 8.38 10.53
CA ARG A 33 -7.60 9.08 11.71
C ARG A 33 -8.95 8.52 12.13
N SER A 34 -9.78 8.12 11.17
CA SER A 34 -11.17 7.69 11.37
C SER A 34 -11.30 6.27 11.90
N LYS A 35 -10.41 5.35 11.49
CA LYS A 35 -10.55 3.91 11.79
C LYS A 35 -9.29 3.25 12.35
N ARG A 36 -8.23 4.02 12.61
CA ARG A 36 -6.91 3.55 13.05
C ARG A 36 -6.31 2.45 12.14
N ARG A 37 -6.78 2.35 10.89
CA ARG A 37 -6.33 1.32 9.94
C ARG A 37 -4.92 1.63 9.48
N ARG A 38 -4.04 0.62 9.51
CA ARG A 38 -2.63 0.80 9.17
C ARG A 38 -2.48 0.95 7.65
N TYR A 39 -1.65 1.90 7.24
CA TYR A 39 -1.17 1.95 5.86
C TYR A 39 0.32 2.26 5.84
N VAL A 40 0.95 1.87 4.74
CA VAL A 40 2.35 2.15 4.47
C VAL A 40 2.49 2.80 3.11
N ARG A 41 3.45 3.72 3.01
CA ARG A 41 3.92 4.25 1.73
C ARG A 41 5.26 3.61 1.44
N VAL A 42 5.36 2.95 0.29
CA VAL A 42 6.62 2.37 -0.19
C VAL A 42 7.02 3.13 -1.44
N GLU A 43 8.27 3.56 -1.47
CA GLU A 43 8.86 4.25 -2.60
C GLU A 43 9.93 3.39 -3.25
N ALA A 44 9.93 3.39 -4.58
CA ALA A 44 10.99 2.89 -5.44
C ALA A 44 11.67 4.10 -6.07
N VAL A 45 13.00 4.19 -5.97
CA VAL A 45 13.78 5.29 -6.58
C VAL A 45 14.83 4.67 -7.49
N GLY A 46 14.80 5.02 -8.77
CA GLY A 46 15.74 4.50 -9.77
C GLY A 46 16.08 5.54 -10.85
N PRO A 47 16.83 5.14 -11.88
CA PRO A 47 17.32 6.05 -12.92
C PRO A 47 16.22 6.78 -13.70
N ALA A 48 15.05 6.13 -13.84
CA ALA A 48 13.88 6.70 -14.54
C ALA A 48 13.02 7.62 -13.66
N GLY A 49 13.37 7.79 -12.38
CA GLY A 49 12.61 8.60 -11.42
C GLY A 49 12.13 7.80 -10.21
N SER A 50 11.15 8.36 -9.50
CA SER A 50 10.55 7.74 -8.30
C SER A 50 9.09 7.34 -8.52
N LEU A 51 8.72 6.20 -7.91
CA LEU A 51 7.35 5.71 -7.85
C LEU A 51 6.99 5.45 -6.39
N ALA A 52 5.80 5.88 -5.98
CA ALA A 52 5.29 5.67 -4.63
C ALA A 52 3.93 4.96 -4.67
N ILE A 53 3.77 3.90 -3.88
CA ILE A 53 2.50 3.19 -3.72
C ILE A 53 2.12 3.14 -2.25
N PHE A 54 0.84 3.36 -1.98
CA PHE A 54 0.24 3.17 -0.68
C PHE A 54 -0.37 1.77 -0.58
N PHE A 55 -0.01 1.05 0.47
CA PHE A 55 -0.59 -0.24 0.80
C PHE A 55 -1.39 -0.10 2.10
N PHE A 56 -2.63 -0.57 2.09
CA PHE A 56 -3.57 -0.48 3.18
C PHE A 56 -3.76 -1.86 3.79
N ARG A 57 -3.66 -1.95 5.11
CA ARG A 57 -3.98 -3.17 5.85
C ARG A 57 -5.47 -3.22 6.12
N HIS A 58 -6.12 -4.26 5.64
CA HIS A 58 -7.54 -4.53 5.84
C HIS A 58 -7.76 -5.33 7.14
N ASP A 59 -9.00 -5.39 7.60
CA ASP A 59 -9.36 -5.99 8.89
C ASP A 59 -9.16 -7.51 8.90
N ASP A 60 -9.22 -8.15 7.73
CA ASP A 60 -8.84 -9.56 7.50
C ASP A 60 -7.31 -9.82 7.60
N GLY A 61 -6.53 -8.78 7.86
CA GLY A 61 -5.08 -8.83 7.99
C GLY A 61 -4.31 -8.80 6.66
N THR A 62 -5.01 -8.77 5.52
CA THR A 62 -4.41 -8.70 4.20
C THR A 62 -3.99 -7.26 3.85
N TRP A 63 -3.03 -7.14 2.93
CA TRP A 63 -2.66 -5.85 2.35
C TRP A 63 -3.32 -5.68 0.99
N ARG A 64 -3.70 -4.45 0.63
CA ARG A 64 -4.26 -4.09 -0.69
C ARG A 64 -3.82 -2.68 -1.09
N VAL A 65 -3.89 -2.33 -2.38
CA VAL A 65 -3.53 -1.00 -2.91
C VAL A 65 -4.69 0.00 -2.89
N PHE A 66 -5.84 -0.40 -2.35
CA PHE A 66 -7.01 0.44 -2.16
C PHE A 66 -7.42 0.45 -0.68
N PRO A 67 -7.99 1.57 -0.19
CA PRO A 67 -8.44 1.65 1.20
C PRO A 67 -9.64 0.73 1.41
N ALA A 68 -9.80 0.22 2.64
CA ALA A 68 -10.95 -0.61 3.00
C ALA A 68 -12.27 0.18 2.89
N GLU A 69 -13.37 -0.51 2.58
CA GLU A 69 -14.67 -0.04 2.03
C GLU A 69 -15.36 1.16 2.73
N SER A 70 -14.86 1.60 3.86
CA SER A 70 -15.37 2.75 4.61
C SER A 70 -14.79 4.11 4.19
N GLU A 71 -13.82 4.12 3.29
CA GLU A 71 -13.16 5.34 2.79
C GLU A 71 -13.44 5.56 1.29
N ARG A 72 -14.51 4.97 0.74
CA ARG A 72 -14.98 5.38 -0.59
C ARG A 72 -15.60 6.77 -0.46
N ALA A 73 -14.98 7.75 -1.10
CA ALA A 73 -15.69 8.97 -1.47
C ALA A 73 -16.87 8.56 -2.35
N ALA A 74 -18.07 8.58 -1.78
CA ALA A 74 -19.30 8.40 -2.55
C ALA A 74 -19.67 9.76 -3.15
N MET A 75 -19.87 9.81 -4.46
CA MET A 75 -20.53 10.96 -5.07
C MET A 75 -21.97 10.95 -4.60
N SER A 76 -22.32 11.84 -3.67
CA SER A 76 -23.71 12.09 -3.33
C SER A 76 -24.30 12.91 -4.48
N VAL A 77 -25.28 12.36 -5.19
CA VAL A 77 -26.18 13.22 -5.98
C VAL A 77 -27.09 13.92 -4.97
N SER A 78 -27.20 15.23 -5.09
CA SER A 78 -28.14 16.05 -4.31
C SER A 78 -29.51 16.00 -4.97
#